data_AF-A0A970HJK2-F1
#
_entry.id   AF-A0A970HJK2-F1
#
_cell.length_a   1.000
_cell.length_b   1.000
_cell.length_c   1.000
_cell.angle_alpha   90.00
_cell.angle_beta   90.00
_cell.angle_gamma   90.00
#
_symmetry.space_group_name_H-M   'P 1'
#
loop_
_entity.id
_entity.type
_entity.pdbx_description
1 polymer ?
#
loop_
_entity_poly.entity_id
_entity_poly.type
_entity_poly.pdbx_seq_one_letter_code
_entity_poly.pdbx_strand_id
1 'polypeptide(L)'
;MTSLSPEEAYKNLETEYQRLWNLVRSLRKTLAISETDAVGELSGMDQHTGDLGAETIEREKDLGLLLASYIQLEQVLQAKDRLEQGTYGLCEDCGQAIDGERLRALPATTLCISCKSRREQEREQAPRPTERTALLSSVPTDTTPGIDGQDIWDKLAPYGTANSPQDAPQEDLPEALWKDLVRDFPGNPEAEMAAELTPSDTMEIARDYNRAVRDEARRTKR
;
A
#
# COMPACT_ATOMS: atom_id res chain seq x y z
N MET A 1 26.79 -25.14 12.30
CA MET A 1 25.92 -23.99 12.00
C MET A 1 25.89 -23.13 13.24
N THR A 2 26.57 -21.98 13.20
CA THR A 2 26.76 -21.07 14.32
C THR A 2 25.43 -20.40 14.66
N SER A 3 24.80 -20.81 15.76
CA SER A 3 23.64 -20.15 16.32
C SER A 3 24.06 -18.80 16.91
N LEU A 4 23.36 -17.72 16.54
CA LEU A 4 23.57 -16.39 17.12
C LEU A 4 23.13 -16.39 18.59
N SER A 5 23.88 -15.75 19.48
CA SER A 5 23.44 -15.64 20.89
C SER A 5 22.26 -14.66 21.02
N PRO A 6 21.35 -14.84 22.00
CA PRO A 6 20.21 -13.92 22.19
C PRO A 6 20.63 -12.47 22.47
N GLU A 7 21.74 -12.28 23.20
CA GLU A 7 22.28 -10.94 23.50
C GLU A 7 22.81 -10.23 22.26
N GLU A 8 23.52 -10.97 21.39
CA GLU A 8 24.00 -10.45 20.11
C GLU A 8 22.82 -10.12 19.17
N ALA A 9 21.80 -10.97 19.15
CA ALA A 9 20.58 -10.74 18.37
C ALA A 9 19.88 -9.45 18.79
N TYR A 10 19.70 -9.24 20.11
CA TYR A 10 19.09 -8.03 20.65
C TYR A 10 19.89 -6.79 20.26
N LYS A 11 21.21 -6.83 20.42
CA LYS A 11 22.08 -5.70 20.08
C LYS A 11 22.01 -5.37 18.58
N ASN A 12 21.99 -6.38 17.72
CA ASN A 12 21.90 -6.17 16.27
C ASN A 12 20.56 -5.55 15.86
N LEU A 13 19.46 -6.06 16.42
CA LEU A 13 18.12 -5.50 16.20
C LEU A 13 17.99 -4.07 16.72
N GLU A 14 18.60 -3.76 17.87
CA GLU A 14 18.62 -2.39 18.42
C GLU A 14 19.40 -1.44 17.52
N THR A 15 20.57 -1.84 17.03
CA THR A 15 21.36 -1.00 16.11
C THR A 15 20.61 -0.73 14.81
N GLU A 16 19.94 -1.74 14.24
CA GLU A 16 19.13 -1.53 13.03
C GLU A 16 17.88 -0.70 13.30
N TYR A 17 17.23 -0.87 14.45
CA TYR A 17 16.11 -0.01 14.86
C TYR A 17 16.53 1.47 14.91
N GLN A 18 17.65 1.77 15.58
CA GLN A 18 18.16 3.14 15.68
C GLN A 18 18.53 3.71 14.31
N ARG A 19 19.12 2.90 13.43
CA ARG A 19 19.44 3.29 12.06
C ARG A 19 18.18 3.67 11.27
N LEU A 20 17.17 2.80 11.26
CA LEU A 20 15.92 3.03 10.54
C LEU A 20 15.14 4.21 11.13
N TRP A 21 15.11 4.35 12.45
CA TRP A 21 14.42 5.45 13.11
C TRP A 21 15.05 6.81 12.75
N ASN A 22 16.39 6.87 12.72
CA ASN A 22 17.10 8.08 12.27
C ASN A 22 16.82 8.39 10.80
N LEU A 23 16.75 7.37 9.94
CA LEU A 23 16.41 7.53 8.52
C LEU A 23 14.98 8.06 8.33
N VAL A 24 14.00 7.49 9.03
CA VAL A 24 12.61 7.96 9.02
C VAL A 24 12.54 9.42 9.49
N ARG A 25 13.25 9.75 10.57
CA ARG A 25 13.31 11.12 11.09
C ARG A 25 13.91 12.09 10.06
N SER A 26 14.98 11.71 9.38
CA SER A 26 15.59 12.58 8.35
C SER A 26 14.68 12.75 7.14
N LEU A 27 14.09 11.67 6.62
CA LEU A 27 13.18 11.72 5.47
C LEU A 27 11.95 12.58 5.76
N ARG A 28 11.36 12.44 6.95
CA ARG A 28 10.24 13.27 7.40
C ARG A 28 10.61 14.75 7.49
N LYS A 29 11.85 15.07 7.90
CA LYS A 29 12.35 16.44 7.92
C LYS A 29 12.50 17.01 6.50
N THR A 30 13.07 16.25 5.57
CA THR A 30 13.20 16.65 4.15
C THR A 30 11.84 16.91 3.52
N LEU A 31 10.88 16.01 3.72
CA LEU A 31 9.50 16.15 3.22
C LEU A 31 8.78 17.37 3.81
N ALA A 32 9.04 17.71 5.08
CA ALA A 32 8.47 18.89 5.71
C ALA A 32 9.07 20.20 5.17
N ILE A 33 10.37 20.20 4.82
CA ILE A 33 11.04 21.37 4.22
C ILE A 33 10.51 21.63 2.81
N SER A 34 10.29 20.59 1.99
CA SER A 34 9.75 20.80 0.64
C SER A 34 8.33 21.38 0.64
N GLU A 35 7.49 21.07 1.64
CA GLU A 35 6.19 21.75 1.79
C GLU A 35 6.34 23.23 2.14
N THR A 36 7.30 23.58 3.00
CA THR A 36 7.52 24.99 3.39
C THR A 36 8.15 25.81 2.28
N ASP A 37 9.06 25.24 1.49
CA ASP A 37 9.66 25.92 0.33
C ASP A 37 8.61 26.12 -0.77
N ALA A 38 7.73 25.12 -1.02
CA ALA A 38 6.63 25.25 -1.97
C ALA A 38 5.61 26.36 -1.60
N VAL A 39 5.41 26.63 -0.30
CA VAL A 39 4.54 27.73 0.16
C VAL A 39 5.29 29.07 0.23
N GLY A 40 6.60 29.05 0.51
CA GLY A 40 7.46 30.25 0.60
C GLY A 40 7.81 30.87 -0.75
N GLU A 41 7.93 30.05 -1.80
CA GLU A 41 8.26 30.46 -3.18
C GLU A 41 7.01 30.69 -4.06
N LEU A 42 5.81 30.88 -3.46
CA LEU A 42 4.58 31.26 -4.18
C LEU A 42 4.64 32.64 -4.87
N SER A 43 5.83 33.21 -5.08
CA SER A 43 6.11 34.32 -5.98
C SER A 43 6.57 33.91 -7.40
N GLY A 44 6.56 32.62 -7.75
CA GLY A 44 7.01 32.12 -9.05
C GLY A 44 5.93 31.97 -10.10
N MET A 45 5.46 33.06 -10.72
CA MET A 45 4.82 32.99 -12.06
C MET A 45 5.79 32.55 -13.18
N ASP A 46 7.02 32.16 -12.82
CA ASP A 46 8.15 31.78 -13.69
C ASP A 46 8.66 30.35 -13.42
N GLN A 47 7.83 29.47 -12.85
CA GLN A 47 8.21 28.05 -12.72
C GLN A 47 7.94 27.32 -14.05
N HIS A 48 8.96 26.77 -14.69
CA HIS A 48 8.77 25.96 -15.89
C HIS A 48 8.05 24.65 -15.55
N THR A 49 7.14 24.19 -16.41
CA THR A 49 6.38 22.95 -16.21
C THR A 49 7.26 21.71 -16.02
N GLY A 50 8.48 21.71 -16.58
CA GLY A 50 9.47 20.66 -16.36
C GLY A 50 10.05 20.62 -14.95
N ASP A 51 10.26 21.78 -14.33
CA ASP A 51 10.84 21.88 -12.98
C ASP A 51 9.82 21.43 -11.92
N LEU A 52 8.54 21.80 -12.10
CA LEU A 52 7.44 21.28 -11.28
C LEU A 52 7.30 19.76 -11.35
N GLY A 53 7.48 19.18 -12.55
CA GLY A 53 7.47 17.73 -12.74
C GLY A 53 8.63 17.05 -12.03
N ALA A 54 9.84 17.61 -12.12
CA ALA A 54 11.02 17.07 -11.46
C ALA A 54 10.90 17.13 -9.93
N GLU A 55 10.41 18.25 -9.38
CA GLU A 55 10.16 18.41 -7.95
C GLU A 55 9.14 17.37 -7.43
N THR A 56 8.06 17.16 -8.19
CA THR A 56 7.03 16.16 -7.85
C THR A 56 7.62 14.75 -7.79
N ILE A 57 8.45 14.38 -8.77
CA ILE A 57 9.10 13.05 -8.81
C ILE A 57 10.03 12.84 -7.62
N GLU A 58 10.85 13.82 -7.26
CA GLU A 58 11.75 13.69 -6.10
C GLU A 58 10.94 13.58 -4.80
N ARG A 59 9.83 14.32 -4.68
CA ARG A 59 8.93 14.21 -3.53
C ARG A 59 8.27 12.83 -3.43
N GLU A 60 7.80 12.28 -4.55
CA GLU A 60 7.22 10.93 -4.59
C GLU A 60 8.24 9.86 -4.20
N LYS A 61 9.48 10.00 -4.65
CA LYS A 61 10.59 9.11 -4.28
C LYS A 61 10.88 9.18 -2.78
N ASP A 62 10.94 10.38 -2.19
CA ASP A 62 11.13 10.55 -0.75
C ASP A 62 10.01 9.90 0.06
N LEU A 63 8.75 10.03 -0.39
CA LEU A 63 7.61 9.33 0.20
C LEU A 63 7.76 7.81 0.09
N GLY A 64 8.17 7.29 -1.07
CA GLY A 64 8.41 5.86 -1.27
C GLY A 64 9.48 5.30 -0.33
N LEU A 65 10.59 6.03 -0.15
CA LEU A 65 11.65 5.68 0.80
C LEU A 65 11.16 5.71 2.25
N LEU A 66 10.33 6.70 2.61
CA LEU A 66 9.76 6.82 3.94
C LEU A 66 8.85 5.62 4.26
N LEU A 67 7.93 5.29 3.35
CA LEU A 67 7.02 4.14 3.49
C LEU A 67 7.80 2.82 3.59
N ALA A 68 8.80 2.61 2.73
CA ALA A 68 9.66 1.44 2.79
C ALA A 68 10.40 1.33 4.14
N SER A 69 10.89 2.46 4.67
CA SER A 69 11.56 2.50 5.97
C SER A 69 10.62 2.17 7.12
N TYR A 70 9.35 2.59 7.05
CA TYR A 70 8.33 2.19 8.04
C TYR A 70 8.06 0.69 8.03
N ILE A 71 7.91 0.08 6.84
CA ILE A 71 7.72 -1.37 6.70
C ILE A 71 8.91 -2.12 7.31
N GLN A 72 10.14 -1.66 7.04
CA GLN A 72 11.34 -2.25 7.64
C GLN A 72 11.37 -2.11 9.16
N LEU A 73 10.96 -0.95 9.69
CA LEU A 73 10.90 -0.71 11.13
C LEU A 73 9.89 -1.64 11.80
N GLU A 74 8.73 -1.86 11.17
CA GLU A 74 7.75 -2.84 11.62
C GLU A 74 8.34 -4.26 11.64
N GLN A 75 9.08 -4.67 10.61
CA GLN A 75 9.75 -5.98 10.58
C GLN A 75 10.76 -6.13 11.72
N VAL A 76 11.51 -5.07 12.06
CA VAL A 76 12.43 -5.09 13.20
C VAL A 76 11.68 -5.21 14.53
N LEU A 77 10.55 -4.51 14.71
CA LEU A 77 9.72 -4.64 15.90
C LEU A 77 9.15 -6.06 16.04
N GLN A 78 8.62 -6.63 14.96
CA GLN A 78 8.16 -8.02 14.93
C GLN A 78 9.29 -9.01 15.25
N ALA A 79 10.52 -8.74 14.78
CA ALA A 79 11.67 -9.57 15.08
C ALA A 79 12.06 -9.49 16.57
N LYS A 80 11.96 -8.32 17.20
CA LYS A 80 12.13 -8.15 18.66
C LYS A 80 11.06 -8.93 19.43
N ASP A 81 9.79 -8.86 19.03
CA ASP A 81 8.71 -9.63 19.66
C ASP A 81 8.98 -11.15 19.60
N ARG A 82 9.52 -11.65 18.49
CA ARG A 82 9.92 -13.07 18.36
C ARG A 82 11.08 -13.44 19.27
N LEU A 83 11.98 -12.50 19.53
CA LEU A 83 13.10 -12.71 20.44
C LEU A 83 12.57 -12.87 21.88
N GLU A 84 11.61 -12.04 22.28
CA GLU A 84 10.92 -12.16 23.58
C GLU A 84 10.13 -13.46 23.71
N GLN A 85 9.51 -13.92 22.63
CA GLN A 85 8.78 -15.19 22.57
C GLN A 85 9.69 -16.43 22.47
N GLY A 86 11.00 -16.24 22.26
CA GLY A 86 11.97 -17.32 22.08
C GLY A 86 11.88 -18.05 20.73
N THR A 87 11.16 -17.50 19.75
CA THR A 87 11.00 -18.07 18.40
C THR A 87 11.93 -17.42 17.36
N TYR A 88 12.74 -16.45 17.77
CA TYR A 88 13.70 -15.78 16.88
C TYR A 88 14.74 -16.74 16.32
N GLY A 89 15.08 -16.56 15.04
CA GLY A 89 16.03 -17.41 14.34
C GLY A 89 15.45 -18.73 13.81
N LEU A 90 14.13 -18.94 13.87
CA LEU A 90 13.46 -20.04 13.19
C LEU A 90 12.80 -19.56 11.90
N CYS A 91 12.95 -20.35 10.83
CA CYS A 91 12.32 -20.06 9.54
C CYS A 91 10.81 -20.29 9.61
N GLU A 92 10.01 -19.32 9.14
CA GLU A 92 8.54 -19.44 9.10
C GLU A 92 8.04 -20.57 8.19
N ASP A 93 8.73 -20.83 7.08
CA ASP A 93 8.31 -21.85 6.10
C ASP A 93 8.65 -23.28 6.51
N CYS A 94 9.87 -23.53 6.98
CA CYS A 94 10.37 -24.89 7.23
C CYS A 94 10.64 -25.21 8.70
N GLY A 95 10.53 -24.23 9.60
CA GLY A 95 10.81 -24.37 11.03
C GLY A 95 12.29 -24.61 11.37
N GLN A 96 13.19 -24.64 10.39
CA GLN A 96 14.62 -24.84 10.61
C GLN A 96 15.29 -23.58 11.13
N ALA A 97 16.40 -23.74 11.84
CA ALA A 97 17.22 -22.63 12.29
C ALA A 97 17.80 -21.84 11.10
N ILE A 98 17.69 -20.51 11.17
CA ILE A 98 18.29 -19.58 10.22
C ILE A 98 19.77 -19.42 10.57
N ASP A 99 20.63 -19.40 9.55
CA ASP A 99 22.07 -19.22 9.73
C ASP A 99 22.39 -17.92 10.51
N GLY A 100 23.22 -18.02 11.55
CA GLY A 100 23.65 -16.87 12.34
C GLY A 100 24.43 -15.84 11.52
N GLU A 101 25.13 -16.23 10.46
CA GLU A 101 25.74 -15.25 9.52
C GLU A 101 24.68 -14.42 8.80
N ARG A 102 23.58 -15.05 8.40
CA ARG A 102 22.46 -14.37 7.75
C ARG A 102 21.74 -13.45 8.73
N LEU A 103 21.52 -13.87 9.97
CA LEU A 103 20.91 -13.03 11.02
C LEU A 103 21.80 -11.85 11.43
N ARG A 104 23.13 -11.97 11.27
CA ARG A 104 24.04 -10.83 11.44
C ARG A 104 23.89 -9.79 10.34
N ALA A 105 23.77 -10.23 9.08
CA ALA A 105 23.61 -9.35 7.94
C ALA A 105 22.19 -8.77 7.78
N LEU A 106 21.17 -9.56 8.09
CA LEU A 106 19.74 -9.23 7.94
C LEU A 106 18.99 -9.68 9.20
N PRO A 107 18.99 -8.89 10.28
CA PRO A 107 18.42 -9.33 11.57
C PRO A 107 16.90 -9.46 11.55
N ALA A 108 16.19 -8.73 10.71
CA ALA A 108 14.72 -8.83 10.59
C ALA A 108 14.24 -9.95 9.65
N THR A 109 15.13 -10.81 9.13
CA THR A 109 14.74 -11.89 8.20
C THR A 109 13.94 -12.99 8.90
N THR A 110 12.83 -13.41 8.28
CA THR A 110 11.97 -14.48 8.81
C THR A 110 12.17 -15.83 8.11
N LEU A 111 12.88 -15.83 6.97
CA LEU A 111 13.11 -17.01 6.14
C LEU A 111 14.59 -17.40 6.08
N CYS A 112 14.86 -18.70 5.94
CA CYS A 112 16.18 -19.22 5.62
C CYS A 112 16.51 -19.04 4.13
N ILE A 113 17.75 -19.35 3.73
CA ILE A 113 18.22 -19.09 2.36
C ILE A 113 17.55 -19.99 1.31
N SER A 114 17.29 -21.25 1.64
CA SER A 114 16.61 -22.18 0.74
C SER A 114 15.15 -21.77 0.53
N CYS A 115 14.41 -21.45 1.61
CA CYS A 115 13.02 -21.00 1.50
C CYS A 115 12.91 -19.66 0.78
N LYS A 116 13.80 -18.70 1.07
CA LYS A 116 13.84 -17.43 0.34
C LYS A 116 14.10 -17.63 -1.16
N SER A 117 15.11 -18.43 -1.52
CA SER A 117 15.44 -18.72 -2.93
C SER A 117 14.29 -19.41 -3.66
N ARG A 118 13.61 -20.34 -2.99
CA ARG A 118 12.43 -21.01 -3.56
C ARG A 118 11.30 -20.03 -3.85
N ARG A 119 10.97 -19.14 -2.89
CA ARG A 119 9.94 -18.10 -3.09
C ARG A 119 10.30 -17.12 -4.21
N GLU A 120 11.58 -16.77 -4.33
CA GLU A 120 12.07 -15.91 -5.42
C GLU A 120 11.92 -16.60 -6.78
N GLN A 121 12.30 -17.88 -6.89
CA GLN A 121 12.10 -18.68 -8.10
C GLN A 121 10.63 -18.81 -8.47
N GLU A 122 9.75 -19.09 -7.52
CA GLU A 122 8.30 -19.16 -7.74
C GLU A 122 7.76 -17.81 -8.24
N ARG A 123 8.27 -16.69 -7.73
CA ARG A 123 7.90 -15.34 -8.18
C ARG A 123 8.44 -14.99 -9.57
N GLU A 124 9.63 -15.47 -9.93
CA GLU A 124 10.21 -15.28 -11.27
C GLU A 124 9.54 -16.15 -12.33
N GLN A 125 9.17 -17.38 -11.94
CA GLN A 125 8.45 -18.32 -12.81
C GLN A 125 6.96 -17.99 -12.92
N ALA A 126 6.42 -17.17 -12.01
CA ALA A 126 5.09 -16.63 -12.15
C ALA A 126 5.02 -15.87 -13.49
N PRO A 127 4.10 -16.26 -14.40
CA PRO A 127 4.00 -15.61 -15.69
C PRO A 127 3.74 -14.13 -15.45
N ARG A 128 4.70 -13.26 -15.83
CA ARG A 128 4.41 -11.83 -15.95
C ARG A 128 3.24 -11.74 -16.90
N PRO A 129 2.07 -11.26 -16.48
CA PRO A 129 0.99 -11.11 -17.43
C PRO A 129 1.52 -10.18 -18.51
N THR A 130 1.55 -10.64 -19.76
CA THR A 130 1.71 -9.71 -20.87
C THR A 130 0.58 -8.70 -20.72
N GLU A 131 0.89 -7.40 -20.80
CA GLU A 131 -0.07 -6.30 -20.57
C GLU A 131 -1.42 -6.53 -21.27
N ARG A 132 -1.37 -7.15 -22.45
CA ARG A 132 -2.50 -7.61 -23.23
C ARG A 132 -3.34 -8.71 -22.54
N THR A 133 -2.72 -9.70 -21.92
CA THR A 133 -3.41 -10.88 -21.37
C THR A 133 -4.06 -10.61 -20.02
N ALA A 134 -3.47 -9.76 -19.16
CA ALA A 134 -4.14 -9.35 -17.92
C ALA A 134 -5.36 -8.46 -18.18
N LEU A 135 -5.30 -7.60 -19.20
CA LEU A 135 -6.40 -6.68 -19.53
C LEU A 135 -7.50 -7.34 -20.38
N LEU A 136 -7.16 -8.30 -21.26
CA LEU A 136 -8.13 -8.94 -22.18
C LEU A 136 -8.68 -10.30 -21.71
N SER A 137 -8.22 -10.86 -20.58
CA SER A 137 -8.72 -12.16 -20.10
C SER A 137 -10.22 -12.13 -19.72
N SER A 138 -10.72 -10.99 -19.26
CA SER A 138 -12.11 -10.79 -18.86
C SER A 138 -12.97 -10.09 -19.93
N VAL A 139 -12.35 -9.63 -21.03
CA VAL A 139 -13.07 -8.92 -22.10
C VAL A 139 -13.50 -9.97 -23.12
N PRO A 140 -14.82 -10.17 -23.32
CA PRO A 140 -15.28 -11.08 -24.34
C PRO A 140 -14.82 -10.59 -25.72
N THR A 141 -14.28 -11.49 -26.52
CA THR A 141 -13.86 -11.21 -27.90
C THR A 141 -14.99 -11.54 -28.87
N ASP A 142 -14.91 -11.00 -30.09
CA ASP A 142 -15.85 -11.23 -31.21
C ASP A 142 -15.98 -12.71 -31.62
N THR A 143 -15.13 -13.57 -31.06
CA THR A 143 -15.16 -15.04 -31.22
C THR A 143 -15.96 -15.76 -30.14
N THR A 144 -16.47 -15.06 -29.12
CA THR A 144 -17.24 -15.66 -28.03
C THR A 144 -18.66 -15.97 -28.51
N PRO A 145 -19.12 -17.24 -28.50
CA PRO A 145 -20.44 -17.58 -29.01
C PRO A 145 -21.56 -16.82 -28.28
N GLY A 146 -22.41 -16.13 -29.04
CA GLY A 146 -23.54 -15.37 -28.49
C GLY A 146 -23.18 -14.01 -27.90
N ILE A 147 -21.97 -13.50 -28.16
CA ILE A 147 -21.58 -12.12 -27.87
C ILE A 147 -21.29 -11.45 -29.20
N ASP A 148 -22.02 -10.39 -29.53
CA ASP A 148 -21.75 -9.57 -30.71
C ASP A 148 -20.88 -8.34 -30.37
N GLY A 149 -20.53 -7.57 -31.39
CA GLY A 149 -19.76 -6.33 -31.19
C GLY A 149 -20.48 -5.32 -30.29
N GLN A 150 -21.81 -5.30 -30.28
CA GLN A 150 -22.63 -4.37 -29.49
C GLN A 150 -22.59 -4.74 -28.01
N ASP A 151 -22.65 -6.04 -27.69
CA ASP A 151 -22.50 -6.56 -26.33
C ASP A 151 -21.13 -6.24 -25.71
N ILE A 152 -20.08 -6.16 -26.53
CA ILE A 152 -18.74 -5.73 -26.10
C ILE A 152 -18.72 -4.22 -25.83
N TRP A 153 -19.34 -3.42 -26.70
CA TRP A 153 -19.45 -1.97 -26.53
C TRP A 153 -20.20 -1.60 -25.25
N ASP A 154 -21.35 -2.22 -24.98
CA ASP A 154 -22.17 -1.94 -23.81
C ASP A 154 -21.44 -2.23 -22.48
N LYS A 155 -20.55 -3.23 -22.47
CA LYS A 155 -19.72 -3.56 -21.30
C LYS A 155 -18.56 -2.61 -21.08
N LEU A 156 -17.99 -2.04 -22.15
CA LEU A 156 -16.80 -1.18 -22.07
C LEU A 156 -17.14 0.30 -21.93
N ALA A 157 -18.29 0.74 -22.45
CA ALA A 157 -18.71 2.14 -22.45
C ALA A 157 -18.65 2.84 -21.06
N PRO A 158 -18.99 2.18 -19.93
CA PRO A 158 -18.88 2.79 -18.61
C PRO A 158 -17.45 3.06 -18.15
N TYR A 159 -16.47 2.33 -18.68
CA TYR A 159 -15.05 2.45 -18.33
C TYR A 159 -14.30 3.46 -19.22
N GLY A 160 -14.97 4.04 -20.20
CA GLY A 160 -14.45 5.09 -21.06
C GLY A 160 -14.87 4.89 -22.51
N THR A 161 -15.61 5.86 -23.04
CA THR A 161 -15.78 6.03 -24.49
C THR A 161 -14.93 7.22 -24.93
N ALA A 162 -14.53 7.25 -26.19
CA ALA A 162 -13.87 8.43 -26.77
C ALA A 162 -14.85 9.60 -27.00
N ASN A 163 -16.11 9.47 -26.55
CA ASN A 163 -17.13 10.49 -26.71
C ASN A 163 -16.80 11.67 -25.80
N SER A 164 -16.66 12.83 -26.41
CA SER A 164 -16.62 14.10 -25.70
C SER A 164 -18.03 14.48 -25.23
N PRO A 165 -18.17 15.47 -24.31
CA PRO A 165 -19.48 16.02 -23.96
C PRO A 165 -20.30 16.56 -25.16
N GLN A 166 -19.66 16.75 -26.32
CA GLN A 166 -20.31 17.16 -27.57
C GLN A 166 -20.87 15.98 -28.37
N ASP A 167 -20.39 14.76 -28.11
CA ASP A 167 -20.79 13.51 -28.77
C ASP A 167 -21.87 12.75 -28.00
N ALA A 168 -22.15 13.17 -26.75
CA ALA A 168 -23.25 12.64 -25.98
C ALA A 168 -24.58 13.13 -26.56
N PRO A 169 -25.55 12.25 -26.87
CA PRO A 169 -26.89 12.70 -27.26
C PRO A 169 -27.45 13.56 -26.13
N GLN A 170 -27.87 14.77 -26.47
CA GLN A 170 -28.43 15.73 -25.52
C GLN A 170 -29.84 15.28 -25.13
N GLU A 171 -29.92 14.27 -24.26
CA GLU A 171 -31.16 13.91 -23.60
C GLU A 171 -31.34 14.85 -22.41
N ASP A 172 -32.30 15.77 -22.54
CA ASP A 172 -32.72 16.62 -21.43
C ASP A 172 -33.26 15.73 -20.31
N LEU A 173 -32.44 15.49 -19.28
CA LEU A 173 -32.87 14.75 -18.10
C LEU A 173 -34.04 15.52 -17.44
N PRO A 174 -35.17 14.87 -17.15
CA PRO A 174 -36.29 15.50 -16.46
C PRO A 174 -35.81 16.15 -15.16
N GLU A 175 -36.29 17.35 -14.84
CA GLU A 175 -35.86 18.14 -13.67
C GLU A 175 -35.96 17.37 -12.33
N ALA A 176 -36.85 16.37 -12.26
CA ALA A 176 -36.97 15.44 -11.14
C ALA A 176 -35.73 14.55 -10.97
N LEU A 177 -35.13 14.08 -12.07
CA LEU A 177 -33.95 13.22 -12.06
C LEU A 177 -32.71 13.99 -11.62
N TRP A 178 -32.60 15.28 -11.99
CA TRP A 178 -31.54 16.18 -11.52
C TRP A 178 -31.58 16.39 -10.00
N LYS A 179 -32.77 16.52 -9.41
CA LYS A 179 -32.92 16.66 -7.95
C LYS A 179 -32.51 15.39 -7.21
N ASP A 180 -32.84 14.22 -7.73
CA ASP A 180 -32.44 12.95 -7.12
C ASP A 180 -30.92 12.71 -7.29
N LEU A 181 -30.33 13.06 -8.45
CA LEU A 181 -28.88 12.95 -8.68
C LEU A 181 -28.06 13.87 -7.75
N VAL A 182 -28.54 15.09 -7.48
CA VAL A 182 -27.86 16.07 -6.62
C VAL A 182 -28.01 15.73 -5.13
N ARG A 183 -29.12 15.10 -4.74
CA ARG A 183 -29.31 14.62 -3.36
C ARG A 183 -28.33 13.48 -3.03
N ASP A 184 -28.09 12.59 -3.98
CA ASP A 184 -27.30 11.36 -3.79
C ASP A 184 -25.84 11.50 -4.30
N PHE A 185 -25.42 12.71 -4.71
CA PHE A 185 -24.06 12.99 -5.20
C PHE A 185 -23.04 13.00 -4.04
N PRO A 186 -21.92 12.27 -4.12
CA PRO A 186 -20.87 12.32 -3.11
C PRO A 186 -20.23 13.72 -3.08
N GLY A 187 -20.18 14.35 -1.91
CA GLY A 187 -19.70 15.72 -1.73
C GLY A 187 -20.79 16.80 -1.61
N ASN A 188 -22.07 16.44 -1.39
CA ASN A 188 -23.11 17.41 -1.06
C ASN A 188 -22.94 17.91 0.40
N PRO A 189 -22.62 19.20 0.62
CA PRO A 189 -22.32 19.74 1.95
C PRO A 189 -23.53 19.74 2.89
N GLU A 190 -24.77 19.76 2.38
CA GLU A 190 -25.99 19.69 3.22
C GLU A 190 -26.29 18.26 3.70
N ALA A 191 -25.83 17.23 2.97
CA ALA A 191 -25.95 15.82 3.38
C ALA A 191 -24.78 15.37 4.27
N GLU A 192 -23.57 15.89 4.03
CA GLU A 192 -22.38 15.59 4.83
C GLU A 192 -22.43 16.21 6.25
N MET A 193 -23.10 17.35 6.43
CA MET A 193 -23.32 17.95 7.75
C MET A 193 -24.11 17.07 8.73
N ALA A 194 -24.80 16.02 8.26
CA ALA A 194 -25.60 15.13 9.09
C ALA A 194 -24.87 13.85 9.55
N ALA A 195 -23.64 13.58 9.07
CA ALA A 195 -22.98 12.30 9.31
C ALA A 195 -21.46 12.41 9.48
N GLU A 196 -20.98 13.25 10.39
CA GLU A 196 -19.57 13.20 10.82
C GLU A 196 -19.43 12.28 12.04
N LEU A 197 -18.96 11.05 11.81
CA LEU A 197 -18.26 10.30 12.86
C LEU A 197 -16.98 11.05 13.20
N THR A 198 -16.84 11.44 14.45
CA THR A 198 -15.70 12.23 14.91
C THR A 198 -14.43 11.37 14.92
N PRO A 199 -13.23 11.99 14.96
CA PRO A 199 -11.97 11.28 15.18
C PRO A 199 -11.94 10.41 16.46
N SER A 200 -12.84 10.65 17.42
CA SER A 200 -13.03 9.81 18.60
C SER A 200 -13.74 8.49 18.26
N ASP A 201 -14.77 8.57 17.41
CA ASP A 201 -15.60 7.43 17.03
C ASP A 201 -14.82 6.45 16.14
N THR A 202 -13.96 6.97 15.27
CA THR A 202 -13.03 6.14 14.47
C THR A 202 -11.97 5.44 15.33
N MET A 203 -11.49 6.10 16.39
CA MET A 203 -10.57 5.49 17.37
C MET A 203 -11.24 4.41 18.22
N GLU A 204 -12.54 4.56 18.54
CA GLU A 204 -13.29 3.56 19.30
C GLU A 204 -13.56 2.30 18.45
N ILE A 205 -13.96 2.47 17.20
CA ILE A 205 -14.13 1.37 16.23
C ILE A 205 -12.81 0.61 16.02
N ALA A 206 -11.68 1.31 15.90
CA ALA A 206 -10.37 0.68 15.77
C ALA A 206 -9.96 -0.11 17.03
N ARG A 207 -10.33 0.36 18.24
CA ARG A 207 -10.06 -0.37 19.49
C ARG A 207 -10.91 -1.64 19.59
N ASP A 208 -12.16 -1.58 19.18
CA ASP A 208 -13.08 -2.72 19.24
C ASP A 208 -12.71 -3.80 18.22
N TYR A 209 -12.30 -3.41 17.02
CA TYR A 209 -11.73 -4.33 16.03
C TYR A 209 -10.50 -5.06 16.59
N ASN A 210 -9.55 -4.32 17.17
CA ASN A 210 -8.34 -4.90 17.76
C ASN A 210 -8.62 -5.76 19.01
N ARG A 211 -9.75 -5.55 19.69
CA ARG A 211 -10.20 -6.41 20.81
C ARG A 211 -10.76 -7.72 20.28
N ALA A 212 -11.61 -7.66 19.26
CA ALA A 212 -12.21 -8.84 18.62
C ALA A 212 -11.13 -9.78 18.06
N VAL A 213 -10.13 -9.24 17.35
CA VAL A 213 -9.00 -10.01 16.81
C VAL A 213 -8.20 -10.72 17.91
N ARG A 214 -7.99 -10.05 19.06
CA ARG A 214 -7.29 -10.63 20.21
C ARG A 214 -8.07 -11.77 20.87
N ASP A 215 -9.39 -11.62 20.97
CA ASP A 215 -10.25 -12.65 21.55
C ASP A 215 -10.39 -13.87 20.63
N GLU A 216 -10.39 -13.66 19.31
CA GLU A 216 -10.38 -14.74 18.32
C GLU A 216 -9.04 -15.52 18.34
N ALA A 217 -7.90 -14.82 18.43
CA ALA A 217 -6.59 -15.45 18.60
C ALA A 217 -6.43 -16.24 19.93
N ARG A 218 -7.20 -15.88 20.97
CA ARG A 218 -7.26 -16.64 22.23
C ARG A 218 -8.13 -17.89 22.12
N ARG A 219 -9.20 -17.83 21.31
CA ARG A 219 -10.09 -18.97 21.06
C ARG A 219 -9.43 -20.05 20.22
N THR A 220 -8.58 -19.68 19.26
CA THR A 220 -7.87 -20.63 18.38
C THR A 220 -6.66 -21.31 19.04
N LYS A 221 -6.25 -20.84 20.24
CA LYS A 221 -5.17 -21.43 21.05
C LYS A 221 -5.65 -22.37 22.16
N ARG A 222 -6.97 -22.60 22.28
CA ARG A 222 -7.59 -23.59 23.19
C ARG A 222 -7.97 -24.85 22.43
#